data_AF-A0A937ZD11-F1
#
_entry.id   AF-A0A937ZD11-F1
#
_cell.length_a   1.000
_cell.length_b   1.000
_cell.length_c   1.000
_cell.angle_alpha   90.00
_cell.angle_beta   90.00
_cell.angle_gamma   90.00
#
_symmetry.space_group_name_H-M   'P 1'
#
loop_
_entity.id
_entity.type
_entity.pdbx_description
1 polymer ?
#
loop_
_entity_poly.entity_id
_entity_poly.type
_entity_poly.pdbx_seq_one_letter_code
_entity_poly.pdbx_strand_id
1 'polypeptide(L)'
;MASTLLFLHFVGLMVGATGSFASGLLMRRALTLPEAEAQTVRKLGPLLANVSAVGLVFLWVTGPLLVMTKWEGGFAALSLLFDVKMIFAVLLTLTVGAIHWVYGEIRKGRRERASLLPKLGPLAGITSLLTVLFAVLAFS
;
A
#
# COMPACT_ATOMS: atom_id res chain seq x y z
N MET A 1 -0.85 4.85 -25.50
CA MET A 1 -0.89 3.64 -24.63
C MET A 1 -0.01 3.80 -23.39
N ALA A 2 1.27 4.15 -23.53
CA ALA A 2 2.18 4.34 -22.38
C ALA A 2 1.68 5.39 -21.35
N SER A 3 1.13 6.52 -21.80
CA SER A 3 0.62 7.59 -20.90
C SER A 3 -0.57 7.13 -20.05
N THR A 4 -1.48 6.32 -20.62
CA THR A 4 -2.62 5.77 -19.90
C THR A 4 -2.17 4.78 -18.82
N LEU A 5 -1.22 3.88 -19.15
CA LEU A 5 -0.64 2.95 -18.18
C LEU A 5 0.10 3.69 -17.06
N LEU A 6 0.82 4.76 -17.40
CA LEU A 6 1.54 5.58 -16.43
C LEU A 6 0.58 6.30 -15.48
N PHE A 7 -0.51 6.87 -16.02
CA PHE A 7 -1.59 7.44 -15.22
C PHE A 7 -2.18 6.41 -14.26
N LEU A 8 -2.55 5.23 -14.75
CA LEU A 8 -3.10 4.15 -13.91
C LEU A 8 -2.10 3.68 -12.84
N HIS A 9 -0.80 3.64 -13.16
CA HIS A 9 0.24 3.30 -12.19
C HIS A 9 0.34 4.32 -11.06
N PHE A 10 0.31 5.62 -11.39
CA PHE A 10 0.32 6.68 -10.38
C PHE A 10 -0.96 6.73 -9.56
N VAL A 11 -2.12 6.51 -10.18
CA VAL A 11 -3.39 6.35 -9.44
C VAL A 11 -3.30 5.16 -8.49
N GLY A 12 -2.78 4.02 -8.95
CA GLY A 12 -2.54 2.84 -8.12
C GLY A 12 -1.64 3.14 -6.92
N LEU A 13 -0.54 3.85 -7.13
CA LEU A 13 0.35 4.32 -6.08
C LEU A 13 -0.36 5.23 -5.08
N MET A 14 -1.11 6.24 -5.54
CA MET A 14 -1.82 7.17 -4.67
C MET A 14 -2.88 6.45 -3.84
N VAL A 15 -3.77 5.69 -4.47
CA VAL A 15 -4.84 4.96 -3.80
C VAL A 15 -4.28 3.92 -2.83
N GLY A 16 -3.25 3.19 -3.26
CA GLY A 16 -2.54 2.20 -2.47
C GLY A 16 -1.92 2.80 -1.20
N ALA A 17 -1.17 3.89 -1.37
CA ALA A 17 -0.51 4.61 -0.28
C ALA A 17 -1.52 5.21 0.71
N THR A 18 -2.51 5.95 0.19
CA THR A 18 -3.49 6.68 1.01
C THR A 18 -4.36 5.72 1.82
N GLY A 19 -4.85 4.61 1.24
CA GLY A 19 -5.68 3.65 1.96
C GLY A 19 -4.96 3.06 3.19
N SER A 20 -3.70 2.67 3.01
CA SER A 20 -2.87 2.10 4.09
C SER A 20 -2.50 3.11 5.17
N PHE A 21 -2.07 4.30 4.75
CA PHE A 21 -1.69 5.37 5.66
C PHE A 21 -2.90 5.87 6.48
N ALA A 22 -4.03 6.10 5.81
CA ALA A 22 -5.28 6.50 6.45
C ALA A 22 -5.74 5.44 7.44
N SER A 23 -5.73 4.14 7.08
CA SER A 23 -6.11 3.07 8.01
C SER A 23 -5.26 3.08 9.28
N GLY A 24 -3.94 3.25 9.15
CA GLY A 24 -3.04 3.32 10.30
C GLY A 24 -3.32 4.51 11.22
N LEU A 25 -3.47 5.69 10.63
CA LEU A 25 -3.78 6.92 11.37
C LEU A 25 -5.13 6.80 12.10
N LEU A 26 -6.13 6.24 11.43
CA LEU A 26 -7.48 6.06 11.97
C LEU A 26 -7.46 5.10 13.17
N MET A 27 -6.69 4.00 13.09
CA MET A 27 -6.52 3.09 14.23
C MET A 27 -5.76 3.74 15.39
N ARG A 28 -4.74 4.57 15.12
CA ARG A 28 -4.06 5.35 16.18
C ARG A 28 -5.02 6.33 16.84
N ARG A 29 -5.86 7.03 16.06
CA ARG A 29 -6.87 7.95 16.60
C ARG A 29 -7.91 7.22 17.45
N ALA A 30 -8.30 6.01 17.07
CA ALA A 30 -9.25 5.20 17.84
C ALA A 30 -8.73 4.82 19.24
N LEU A 31 -7.41 4.85 19.49
CA LEU A 31 -6.84 4.60 20.82
C LEU A 31 -7.08 5.76 21.80
N THR A 32 -7.41 6.95 21.29
CA THR A 32 -7.61 8.16 22.10
C THR A 32 -9.08 8.58 22.18
N LEU A 33 -10.01 7.70 21.76
CA LEU A 33 -11.44 7.95 21.78
C LEU A 33 -12.13 7.15 22.90
N PRO A 34 -13.25 7.65 23.44
CA PRO A 34 -14.18 6.84 24.22
C PRO A 34 -14.57 5.58 23.46
N GLU A 35 -14.80 4.47 24.15
CA GLU A 35 -14.95 3.16 23.51
C GLU A 35 -16.11 3.10 22.49
N ALA A 36 -17.23 3.74 22.79
CA ALA A 36 -18.38 3.84 21.87
C ALA A 36 -18.00 4.52 20.53
N GLU A 37 -17.22 5.61 20.57
CA GLU A 37 -16.77 6.33 19.39
C GLU A 37 -15.66 5.58 18.65
N ALA A 38 -14.74 4.96 19.40
CA ALA A 38 -13.64 4.18 18.86
C ALA A 38 -14.15 3.00 17.99
N GLN A 39 -15.25 2.37 18.38
CA GLN A 39 -15.86 1.27 17.59
C GLN A 39 -16.36 1.75 16.23
N THR A 40 -16.95 2.95 16.15
CA THR A 40 -17.39 3.53 14.88
C THR A 40 -16.22 3.79 13.94
N VAL A 41 -15.13 4.35 14.48
CA VAL A 41 -13.90 4.61 13.72
C VAL A 41 -13.26 3.30 13.24
N ARG A 42 -13.19 2.27 14.10
CA ARG A 42 -12.61 0.96 13.75
C ARG A 42 -13.31 0.27 12.57
N LYS A 43 -14.61 0.51 12.36
CA LYS A 43 -15.38 -0.05 11.23
C LYS A 43 -14.92 0.45 9.87
N LEU A 44 -14.27 1.62 9.79
CA LEU A 44 -13.75 2.16 8.53
C LEU A 44 -12.44 1.48 8.11
N GLY A 45 -11.72 0.87 9.04
CA GLY A 45 -10.43 0.22 8.81
C GLY A 45 -10.42 -0.79 7.65
N PRO A 46 -11.34 -1.78 7.64
CA PRO A 46 -11.43 -2.74 6.52
C PRO A 46 -11.70 -2.11 5.16
N LEU A 47 -12.51 -1.03 5.12
CA LEU A 47 -12.80 -0.32 3.88
C LEU A 47 -11.53 0.32 3.32
N LEU A 48 -10.75 1.00 4.17
CA LEU A 48 -9.49 1.62 3.78
C LEU A 48 -8.42 0.59 3.36
N ALA A 49 -8.38 -0.58 4.01
CA ALA A 49 -7.52 -1.68 3.59
C ALA A 49 -7.90 -2.23 2.21
N ASN A 50 -9.19 -2.34 1.89
CA ASN A 50 -9.65 -2.74 0.56
C ASN A 50 -9.24 -1.72 -0.50
N VAL A 51 -9.39 -0.43 -0.22
CA VAL A 51 -8.93 0.65 -1.10
C VAL A 51 -7.43 0.51 -1.39
N SER A 52 -6.62 0.27 -0.35
CA SER A 52 -5.18 0.06 -0.52
C SER A 52 -4.87 -1.16 -1.40
N ALA A 53 -5.60 -2.27 -1.22
CA ALA A 53 -5.43 -3.47 -2.04
C ALA A 53 -5.75 -3.22 -3.53
N VAL A 54 -6.81 -2.45 -3.83
CA VAL A 54 -7.14 -2.07 -5.21
C VAL A 54 -6.00 -1.25 -5.83
N GLY A 55 -5.44 -0.29 -5.09
CA GLY A 55 -4.28 0.47 -5.55
C GLY A 55 -3.05 -0.42 -5.83
N LEU A 56 -2.84 -1.43 -4.99
CA LEU A 56 -1.78 -2.42 -5.18
C LEU A 56 -1.98 -3.29 -6.42
N VAL A 57 -3.22 -3.68 -6.72
CA VAL A 57 -3.53 -4.40 -7.97
C VAL A 57 -3.16 -3.54 -9.18
N PHE A 58 -3.55 -2.26 -9.17
CA PHE A 58 -3.14 -1.35 -10.24
C PHE A 58 -1.62 -1.26 -10.35
N LEU A 59 -0.91 -1.10 -9.24
CA LEU A 59 0.54 -0.99 -9.20
C LEU A 59 1.24 -2.21 -9.82
N TRP A 60 0.85 -3.42 -9.41
CA TRP A 60 1.45 -4.67 -9.87
C TRP A 60 1.06 -5.07 -11.29
N VAL A 61 -0.11 -4.65 -11.78
CA VAL A 61 -0.51 -4.89 -13.17
C VAL A 61 0.18 -3.89 -14.11
N THR A 62 0.12 -2.59 -13.77
CA THR A 62 0.63 -1.53 -14.65
C THR A 62 2.15 -1.42 -14.64
N GLY A 63 2.83 -1.76 -13.54
CA GLY A 63 4.29 -1.66 -13.43
C GLY A 63 5.03 -2.52 -14.47
N PRO A 64 4.83 -3.86 -14.49
CA PRO A 64 5.42 -4.74 -15.49
C PRO A 64 5.01 -4.37 -16.92
N LEU A 65 3.75 -4.01 -17.15
CA LEU A 65 3.29 -3.57 -18.47
C LEU A 65 4.04 -2.32 -18.95
N LEU A 66 4.31 -1.37 -18.07
CA LEU A 66 5.12 -0.20 -18.40
C LEU A 66 6.55 -0.60 -18.77
N VAL A 67 7.19 -1.49 -17.99
CA VAL A 67 8.54 -1.99 -18.31
C VAL A 67 8.57 -2.64 -19.70
N MET A 68 7.60 -3.50 -20.01
CA MET A 68 7.53 -4.23 -21.29
C MET A 68 7.19 -3.35 -22.50
N THR A 69 6.46 -2.25 -22.30
CA THR A 69 5.94 -1.42 -23.41
C THR A 69 6.69 -0.12 -23.64
N LYS A 70 7.44 0.36 -22.63
CA LYS A 70 8.14 1.64 -22.70
C LYS A 70 9.66 1.51 -22.70
N TRP A 71 10.24 0.40 -22.21
CA TRP A 71 11.69 0.19 -22.18
C TRP A 71 12.10 -1.02 -23.04
N GLU A 72 12.79 -0.76 -24.15
CA GLU A 72 13.15 -1.77 -25.16
C GLU A 72 14.08 -2.89 -24.63
N GLY A 73 14.78 -2.68 -23.51
CA GLY A 73 15.58 -3.70 -22.82
C GLY A 73 14.90 -4.38 -21.63
N GLY A 74 13.60 -4.12 -21.41
CA GLY A 74 12.82 -4.71 -20.33
C GLY A 74 13.44 -4.45 -18.94
N PHE A 75 13.39 -5.44 -18.06
CA PHE A 75 13.92 -5.32 -16.68
C PHE A 75 15.44 -5.17 -16.62
N ALA A 76 16.19 -5.69 -17.60
CA ALA A 76 17.65 -5.68 -17.59
C ALA A 76 18.25 -4.29 -17.91
N ALA A 77 17.46 -3.40 -18.51
CA ALA A 77 17.88 -2.04 -18.82
C ALA A 77 17.60 -1.03 -17.69
N LEU A 78 17.08 -1.50 -16.54
CA LEU A 78 16.66 -0.63 -15.43
C LEU A 78 17.81 -0.41 -14.45
N SER A 79 17.81 0.76 -13.81
CA SER A 79 18.84 1.17 -12.86
C SER A 79 18.75 0.40 -11.54
N LEU A 80 19.84 0.36 -10.76
CA LEU A 80 19.82 -0.20 -9.40
C LEU A 80 18.72 0.42 -8.52
N LEU A 81 18.38 1.70 -8.74
CA LEU A 81 17.31 2.39 -8.01
C LEU A 81 15.92 1.79 -8.32
N PHE A 82 15.73 1.21 -9.50
CA PHE A 82 14.53 0.45 -9.81
C PHE A 82 14.43 -0.81 -8.92
N ASP A 83 15.52 -1.53 -8.71
CA ASP A 83 15.51 -2.71 -7.83
C ASP A 83 15.20 -2.31 -6.39
N VAL A 84 15.77 -1.20 -5.91
CA VAL A 84 15.45 -0.66 -4.59
C VAL A 84 13.97 -0.28 -4.48
N LYS A 85 13.39 0.37 -5.50
CA LYS A 85 11.93 0.61 -5.58
C LYS A 85 11.16 -0.71 -5.46
N MET A 86 11.57 -1.75 -6.16
CA MET A 86 10.88 -3.04 -6.16
C MET A 86 10.90 -3.70 -4.79
N ILE A 87 12.01 -3.61 -4.04
CA ILE A 87 12.07 -4.08 -2.65
C ILE A 87 11.00 -3.40 -1.80
N PHE A 88 10.86 -2.07 -1.90
CA PHE A 88 9.82 -1.35 -1.15
C PHE A 88 8.41 -1.66 -1.64
N ALA A 89 8.19 -1.88 -2.94
CA ALA A 89 6.90 -2.29 -3.48
C ALA A 89 6.48 -3.68 -2.95
N VAL A 90 7.43 -4.62 -2.86
CA VAL A 90 7.21 -5.93 -2.24
C VAL A 90 6.91 -5.78 -0.75
N LEU A 91 7.68 -4.98 -0.02
CA LEU A 91 7.46 -4.77 1.41
C LEU A 91 6.09 -4.10 1.70
N LEU A 92 5.68 -3.15 0.85
CA LEU A 92 4.33 -2.58 0.86
C LEU A 92 3.28 -3.68 0.68
N THR A 93 3.46 -4.56 -0.30
CA THR A 93 2.55 -5.68 -0.59
C THR A 93 2.40 -6.61 0.60
N LEU A 94 3.52 -7.00 1.22
CA LEU A 94 3.52 -7.83 2.42
C LEU A 94 2.82 -7.15 3.58
N THR A 95 3.05 -5.85 3.77
CA THR A 95 2.43 -5.10 4.87
C THR A 95 0.92 -4.97 4.67
N VAL A 96 0.46 -4.69 3.45
CA VAL A 96 -0.99 -4.66 3.13
C VAL A 96 -1.62 -6.04 3.28
N GLY A 97 -0.94 -7.09 2.81
CA GLY A 97 -1.36 -8.48 3.03
C GLY A 97 -1.51 -8.81 4.52
N ALA A 98 -0.55 -8.38 5.34
CA ALA A 98 -0.61 -8.54 6.79
C ALA A 98 -1.80 -7.78 7.42
N ILE A 99 -2.11 -6.56 6.94
CA ILE A 99 -3.29 -5.81 7.40
C ILE A 99 -4.58 -6.58 7.09
N HIS A 100 -4.73 -7.10 5.87
CA HIS A 100 -5.89 -7.93 5.48
C HIS A 100 -6.00 -9.20 6.32
N TRP A 101 -4.87 -9.87 6.55
CA TRP A 101 -4.81 -11.03 7.43
C TRP A 101 -5.25 -10.69 8.87
N VAL A 102 -4.77 -9.58 9.45
CA VAL A 102 -5.19 -9.14 10.78
C VAL A 102 -6.69 -8.87 10.82
N TYR A 103 -7.27 -8.17 9.83
CA TYR A 103 -8.72 -7.97 9.78
C TYR A 103 -9.49 -9.29 9.64
N GLY A 104 -8.98 -10.24 8.85
CA GLY A 104 -9.55 -11.59 8.74
C GLY A 104 -9.57 -12.33 10.06
N GLU A 105 -8.53 -12.18 10.89
CA GLU A 105 -8.43 -12.83 12.19
C GLU A 105 -9.30 -12.17 13.25
N ILE A 106 -9.43 -10.84 13.22
CA ILE A 106 -10.37 -10.09 14.06
C ILE A 106 -11.81 -10.57 13.79
N ARG A 107 -12.18 -10.80 12.52
CA ARG A 107 -13.50 -11.35 12.15
C ARG A 107 -13.74 -12.76 12.70
N LYS A 108 -12.68 -13.55 12.89
CA LYS A 108 -12.72 -14.87 13.54
C LYS A 108 -12.73 -14.80 15.07
N GLY A 109 -12.80 -13.60 15.66
CA GLY A 109 -12.85 -13.39 17.11
C GLY A 109 -11.50 -13.17 17.78
N ARG A 110 -10.38 -13.23 17.04
CA ARG A 110 -9.00 -13.00 17.55
C ARG A 110 -8.70 -11.51 17.71
N ARG A 111 -9.40 -10.86 18.63
CA ARG A 111 -9.35 -9.40 18.86
C ARG A 111 -7.98 -8.91 19.30
N GLU A 112 -7.15 -9.76 19.91
CA GLU A 112 -5.79 -9.46 20.34
C GLU A 112 -4.89 -8.98 19.18
N ARG A 113 -5.16 -9.44 17.96
CA ARG A 113 -4.40 -9.07 16.75
C ARG A 113 -4.66 -7.64 16.30
N ALA A 114 -5.72 -6.98 16.78
CA ALA A 114 -6.00 -5.58 16.45
C ALA A 114 -4.87 -4.64 16.90
N SER A 115 -4.08 -5.03 17.90
CA SER A 115 -2.89 -4.30 18.38
C SER A 115 -1.78 -4.15 17.32
N LEU A 116 -1.81 -4.95 16.24
CA LEU A 116 -0.83 -4.88 15.14
C LEU A 116 -1.16 -3.76 14.15
N LEU A 117 -2.44 -3.40 13.97
CA LEU A 117 -2.88 -2.43 12.96
C LEU A 117 -2.24 -1.03 13.12
N PRO A 118 -2.08 -0.48 14.34
CA PRO A 118 -1.39 0.81 14.54
C PRO A 118 0.08 0.81 14.13
N LYS A 119 0.73 -0.36 14.03
CA LYS A 119 2.13 -0.50 13.59
C LYS A 119 2.22 -0.75 12.08
N LEU A 120 1.34 -1.61 11.56
CA LEU A 120 1.34 -1.99 10.14
C LEU A 120 0.93 -0.83 9.22
N GLY A 121 -0.03 0.00 9.63
CA GLY A 121 -0.49 1.12 8.80
C GLY A 121 0.61 2.16 8.48
N PRO A 122 1.34 2.70 9.49
CA PRO A 122 2.48 3.57 9.25
C PRO A 122 3.59 2.90 8.43
N LEU A 123 3.88 1.61 8.68
CA LEU A 123 4.87 0.87 7.89
C LEU A 123 4.47 0.82 6.41
N ALA A 124 3.22 0.49 6.10
CA ALA A 124 2.72 0.51 4.72
C ALA A 124 2.77 1.92 4.11
N GLY A 125 2.47 2.96 4.88
CA GLY A 125 2.64 4.33 4.44
C GLY A 125 4.09 4.68 4.08
N ILE A 126 5.04 4.38 4.96
CA ILE A 126 6.47 4.65 4.74
C ILE A 126 6.99 3.89 3.52
N THR A 127 6.65 2.61 3.39
CA THR A 127 7.11 1.78 2.26
C THR A 127 6.49 2.26 0.95
N SER A 128 5.25 2.74 0.96
CA SER A 128 4.64 3.38 -0.21
C SER A 128 5.36 4.67 -0.62
N LEU A 129 5.72 5.53 0.34
CA LEU A 129 6.47 6.76 0.07
C LEU A 129 7.86 6.47 -0.48
N LEU A 130 8.57 5.50 0.10
CA LEU A 130 9.88 5.07 -0.39
C LEU A 130 9.78 4.47 -1.79
N THR A 131 8.72 3.69 -2.07
CA THR A 131 8.45 3.18 -3.43
C THR A 131 8.32 4.33 -4.43
N VAL A 132 7.58 5.39 -4.08
CA VAL A 132 7.43 6.58 -4.95
C VAL A 132 8.76 7.31 -5.12
N LEU A 133 9.49 7.56 -4.04
CA LEU A 133 10.78 8.26 -4.07
C LEU A 133 11.77 7.55 -5.01
N PHE A 134 11.98 6.25 -4.82
CA PHE A 134 12.88 5.49 -5.67
C PHE A 134 12.36 5.33 -7.10
N ALA A 135 11.04 5.35 -7.32
CA ALA A 135 10.49 5.43 -8.67
C ALA A 135 10.86 6.72 -9.39
N VAL A 136 10.74 7.87 -8.71
CA VAL A 136 11.13 9.16 -9.30
C VAL A 136 12.62 9.15 -9.62
N LEU A 137 13.46 8.71 -8.67
CA LEU A 137 14.92 8.67 -8.88
C LEU A 137 15.37 7.68 -9.96
N ALA A 138 14.67 6.55 -10.11
CA ALA A 138 15.02 5.52 -11.11
C ALA A 138 14.66 5.93 -12.55
N PHE A 139 13.74 6.89 -12.72
CA PHE A 139 13.20 7.30 -14.02
C PHE A 139 13.36 8.81 -14.33
N SER A 140 14.18 9.51 -13.54
CA SER A 140 14.67 10.86 -13.83
C SER A 140 15.99 10.77 -14.60
#